data_AF-A8Y1B3-F1
#
_entry.id   AF-A8Y1B3-F1
#
_cell.length_a   1.000
_cell.length_b   1.000
_cell.length_c   1.000
_cell.angle_alpha   90.00
_cell.angle_beta   90.00
_cell.angle_gamma   90.00
#
_symmetry.space_group_name_H-M   'P 1'
#
loop_
_entity.id
_entity.type
_entity.pdbx_description
1 polymer ?
#
loop_
_entity_poly.entity_id
_entity_poly.type
_entity_poly.pdbx_seq_one_letter_code
_entity_poly.pdbx_strand_id
1 'polypeptide(L)'
;MESSEKSATVYMRLDDVDTVQRGIDIYKYCWICLTIATVEDHKLIGCGIAKSMSQLTLNIMCLLYDEHRFIADHNSLNDTWITERECLHESKFRKKPSQELLNDPDTVRFAIIRDPIQRFVSLFLDKCIHTDYCECNKSMKCYVDRMYNTLKNISDYRHPLKEFDMYTFHFAPLSWMCNFEKDLEKWDLLEMGSDLEERKSSIMHLTSILKRQGFNETLVDRIHDDMMSGETTHSTHKSSHRLEVERQVREDPYIRDLLHKIYFFDYLIFPFKRDSLDQKYQTNFWEVPEKSI
;
A
#
# COMPACT_ATOMS: atom_id res chain seq x y z
N MET A 1 -6.44 34.62 25.15
CA MET A 1 -6.15 34.62 23.70
C MET A 1 -5.33 33.37 23.46
N GLU A 2 -6.01 32.25 23.26
CA GLU A 2 -5.41 30.93 23.09
C GLU A 2 -6.25 30.25 22.01
N SER A 3 -5.74 30.25 20.77
CA SER A 3 -6.37 29.60 19.64
C SER A 3 -5.95 28.13 19.64
N SER A 4 -6.84 27.26 20.12
CA SER A 4 -6.71 25.82 19.92
C SER A 4 -7.00 25.49 18.45
N GLU A 5 -5.96 25.16 17.68
CA GLU A 5 -6.11 24.47 16.40
C GLU A 5 -6.79 23.12 16.63
N LYS A 6 -8.06 23.01 16.23
CA LYS A 6 -8.78 21.74 16.18
C LYS A 6 -8.42 21.05 14.86
N SER A 7 -7.41 20.18 14.89
CA SER A 7 -7.21 19.20 13.80
C SER A 7 -8.43 18.27 13.75
N ALA A 8 -9.16 18.29 12.64
CA ALA A 8 -10.33 17.46 12.42
C ALA A 8 -9.90 16.10 11.84
N THR A 9 -9.93 15.06 12.66
CA THR A 9 -9.65 13.67 12.25
C THR A 9 -10.97 12.94 11.93
N VAL A 10 -11.09 12.41 10.71
CA VAL A 10 -12.26 11.67 10.19
C VAL A 10 -12.00 10.16 10.26
N TYR A 11 -13.03 9.38 10.58
CA TYR A 11 -12.96 7.98 10.98
C TYR A 11 -14.19 7.22 10.43
N MET A 12 -14.01 6.01 9.86
CA MET A 12 -15.10 5.25 9.23
C MET A 12 -15.28 3.84 9.80
N ARG A 13 -16.55 3.43 9.89
CA ARG A 13 -16.97 2.02 9.91
C ARG A 13 -17.42 1.62 8.51
N LEU A 14 -17.20 0.36 8.14
CA LEU A 14 -17.59 -0.18 6.82
C LEU A 14 -19.12 -0.13 6.55
N ASP A 15 -19.93 0.04 7.60
CA ASP A 15 -21.39 0.20 7.50
C ASP A 15 -21.86 1.68 7.50
N ASP A 16 -21.02 2.65 7.86
CA ASP A 16 -21.40 4.04 8.16
C ASP A 16 -21.32 4.96 6.93
N VAL A 17 -21.83 4.51 5.77
CA VAL A 17 -22.05 5.43 4.63
C VAL A 17 -23.12 6.49 4.96
N ASP A 18 -23.91 6.31 6.04
CA ASP A 18 -25.00 7.20 6.42
C ASP A 18 -24.85 7.94 7.78
N THR A 19 -23.82 7.67 8.59
CA THR A 19 -23.66 8.33 9.91
C THR A 19 -22.20 8.48 10.36
N VAL A 20 -21.61 9.67 10.20
CA VAL A 20 -20.24 9.96 10.66
C VAL A 20 -20.25 10.56 12.08
N GLN A 21 -19.77 9.80 13.07
CA GLN A 21 -19.32 10.36 14.35
C GLN A 21 -18.30 9.42 15.07
N ARG A 22 -17.02 9.82 15.06
CA ARG A 22 -15.87 9.46 15.96
C ARG A 22 -14.94 8.30 15.59
N GLY A 23 -13.64 8.57 15.84
CA GLY A 23 -12.56 7.71 16.35
C GLY A 23 -12.08 6.46 15.59
N ILE A 24 -10.87 6.48 15.04
CA ILE A 24 -9.99 5.34 14.72
C ILE A 24 -8.67 5.59 15.48
N ASP A 25 -8.46 4.88 16.57
CA ASP A 25 -7.15 4.40 16.98
C ASP A 25 -7.02 2.94 16.51
N ILE A 26 -6.45 2.67 15.34
CA ILE A 26 -6.12 1.29 14.91
C ILE A 26 -4.73 0.88 15.41
N TYR A 27 -3.93 1.81 15.92
CA TYR A 27 -2.52 1.56 16.17
C TYR A 27 -2.18 1.43 17.65
N LYS A 28 -2.32 0.20 18.14
CA LYS A 28 -1.51 -0.20 19.31
C LYS A 28 -0.65 -1.44 19.12
N TYR A 29 -1.01 -2.43 18.28
CA TYR A 29 -0.26 -3.70 18.26
C TYR A 29 -0.24 -4.50 16.94
N CYS A 30 0.13 -3.91 15.81
CA CYS A 30 0.70 -4.71 14.70
C CYS A 30 2.06 -4.15 14.26
N TRP A 31 3.04 -4.24 15.16
CA TRP A 31 4.44 -3.91 14.87
C TRP A 31 5.11 -4.88 13.90
N ILE A 32 4.52 -6.06 13.69
CA ILE A 32 5.05 -7.11 12.79
C ILE A 32 4.72 -6.82 11.32
N CYS A 33 3.73 -5.97 11.02
CA CYS A 33 3.34 -5.61 9.64
C CYS A 33 3.87 -4.25 9.17
N LEU A 34 4.76 -3.60 9.93
CA LEU A 34 5.36 -2.34 9.52
C LEU A 34 6.43 -2.62 8.45
N THR A 35 6.05 -2.61 7.17
CA THR A 35 7.00 -2.70 6.04
C THR A 35 7.69 -1.37 5.78
N ILE A 36 8.04 -0.64 6.84
CA ILE A 36 8.78 0.62 6.74
C ILE A 36 10.26 0.27 6.71
N ALA A 37 10.95 0.80 5.71
CA ALA A 37 12.39 0.75 5.57
C ALA A 37 12.95 2.17 5.68
N THR A 38 14.15 2.30 6.24
CA THR A 38 14.81 3.60 6.41
C THR A 38 16.24 3.56 5.90
N VAL A 39 16.65 4.64 5.25
CA VAL A 39 18.05 4.96 4.93
C VAL A 39 18.33 6.30 5.59
N GLU A 40 18.75 6.27 6.86
CA GLU A 40 18.84 7.46 7.72
C GLU A 40 19.82 8.50 7.17
N ASP A 41 20.97 8.07 6.65
CA ASP A 41 22.01 8.95 6.10
C ASP A 41 21.53 9.80 4.91
N HIS A 42 20.50 9.33 4.20
CA HIS A 42 19.87 10.02 3.07
C HIS A 42 18.47 10.53 3.42
N LYS A 43 18.10 10.55 4.71
CA LYS A 43 16.80 10.98 5.22
C LYS A 43 15.62 10.40 4.42
N LEU A 44 15.68 9.11 4.06
CA LEU A 44 14.71 8.46 3.19
C LEU A 44 13.92 7.40 3.95
N ILE A 45 12.59 7.44 3.81
CA ILE A 45 11.67 6.45 4.34
C ILE A 45 10.85 5.84 3.19
N GLY A 46 10.89 4.51 3.07
CA GLY A 46 10.07 3.76 2.12
C GLY A 46 9.02 2.93 2.85
N CYS A 47 7.77 2.93 2.37
CA CYS A 47 6.73 2.03 2.88
C CYS A 47 6.34 0.97 1.86
N GLY A 48 6.58 -0.29 2.19
CA GLY A 48 6.11 -1.44 1.42
C GLY A 48 4.63 -1.74 1.69
N ILE A 49 3.76 -1.53 0.71
CA ILE A 49 2.34 -1.87 0.82
C ILE A 49 2.08 -3.21 0.15
N ALA A 50 1.46 -4.13 0.89
CA ALA A 50 1.11 -5.46 0.38
C ALA A 50 0.35 -5.35 -0.94
N LYS A 51 0.82 -6.07 -1.96
CA LYS A 51 0.24 -6.12 -3.32
C LYS A 51 0.31 -4.81 -4.12
N SER A 52 0.99 -3.80 -3.59
CA SER A 52 1.40 -2.57 -4.29
C SER A 52 2.92 -2.54 -4.43
N MET A 53 3.48 -3.59 -5.04
CA MET A 53 4.93 -3.73 -5.25
C MET A 53 5.80 -3.58 -3.99
N SER A 54 5.33 -4.08 -2.84
CA SER A 54 6.11 -4.08 -1.58
C SER A 54 7.47 -4.76 -1.70
N GLN A 55 7.56 -5.83 -2.49
CA GLN A 55 8.81 -6.55 -2.75
C GLN A 55 9.83 -5.66 -3.48
N LEU A 56 9.41 -4.96 -4.54
CA LEU A 56 10.23 -4.00 -5.25
C LEU A 56 10.67 -2.85 -4.33
N THR A 57 9.74 -2.32 -3.54
CA THR A 57 10.03 -1.24 -2.57
C THR A 57 11.14 -1.66 -1.60
N LEU A 58 11.06 -2.86 -1.02
CA LEU A 58 12.11 -3.33 -0.11
C LEU A 58 13.43 -3.61 -0.83
N ASN A 59 13.40 -4.15 -2.04
CA ASN A 59 14.65 -4.40 -2.79
C ASN A 59 15.36 -3.09 -3.13
N ILE A 60 14.61 -2.06 -3.55
CA ILE A 60 15.15 -0.71 -3.78
C ILE A 60 15.73 -0.17 -2.48
N MET A 61 14.99 -0.22 -1.38
CA MET A 61 15.46 0.30 -0.10
C MET A 61 16.71 -0.44 0.41
N CYS A 62 16.81 -1.76 0.21
CA CYS A 62 18.00 -2.53 0.55
C CYS A 62 19.22 -2.16 -0.31
N LEU A 63 19.02 -1.98 -1.63
CA LEU A 63 20.08 -1.51 -2.52
C LEU A 63 20.58 -0.12 -2.12
N LEU A 64 19.67 0.78 -1.73
CA LEU A 64 20.01 2.13 -1.26
C LEU A 64 20.66 2.15 0.13
N TYR A 65 20.35 1.15 0.97
CA TYR A 65 20.90 1.03 2.31
C TYR A 65 22.37 0.54 2.29
N ASP A 66 22.66 -0.48 1.46
CA ASP A 66 24.04 -0.97 1.26
C ASP A 66 24.21 -1.51 -0.16
N GLU A 67 24.63 -0.62 -1.07
CA GLU A 67 24.85 -0.96 -2.48
C GLU A 67 25.91 -2.06 -2.65
N HIS A 68 27.03 -1.94 -1.92
CA HIS A 68 28.15 -2.87 -2.03
C HIS A 68 27.73 -4.28 -1.64
N ARG A 69 27.01 -4.42 -0.52
CA ARG A 69 26.52 -5.70 -0.06
C ARG A 69 25.45 -6.27 -0.98
N PHE A 70 24.50 -5.45 -1.42
CA PHE A 70 23.45 -5.87 -2.34
C PHE A 70 24.02 -6.48 -3.63
N ILE A 71 25.07 -5.86 -4.18
CA ILE A 71 25.77 -6.37 -5.36
C ILE A 71 26.60 -7.63 -5.05
N ALA A 72 27.32 -7.64 -3.92
CA ALA A 72 28.15 -8.78 -3.52
C ALA A 72 27.33 -10.05 -3.27
N ASP A 73 26.11 -9.90 -2.75
CA ASP A 73 25.18 -11.01 -2.53
C ASP A 73 24.41 -11.41 -3.80
N HIS A 74 24.72 -10.79 -4.95
CA HIS A 74 24.05 -11.02 -6.24
C HIS A 74 22.53 -10.77 -6.20
N ASN A 75 22.07 -9.87 -5.34
CA ASN A 75 20.65 -9.52 -5.25
C ASN A 75 20.22 -8.69 -6.48
N SER A 76 18.93 -8.78 -6.78
CA SER A 76 18.24 -8.11 -7.88
C SER A 76 16.96 -7.43 -7.39
N LEU A 77 16.55 -6.34 -8.05
CA LEU A 77 15.26 -5.70 -7.77
C LEU A 77 14.07 -6.64 -8.04
N ASN A 78 14.25 -7.66 -8.89
CA ASN A 78 13.24 -8.66 -9.22
C ASN A 78 13.20 -9.86 -8.25
N ASP A 79 14.08 -9.90 -7.25
CA ASP A 79 14.11 -10.98 -6.28
C ASP A 79 12.80 -11.08 -5.48
N THR A 80 12.40 -12.32 -5.22
CA THR A 80 11.17 -12.62 -4.49
C THR A 80 11.42 -12.75 -2.98
N TRP A 81 10.36 -12.98 -2.21
CA TRP A 81 10.45 -13.23 -0.76
C TRP A 81 11.26 -14.48 -0.38
N ILE A 82 11.59 -15.33 -1.36
CA ILE A 82 12.42 -16.53 -1.17
C ILE A 82 13.91 -16.16 -1.10
N THR A 83 14.33 -15.09 -1.77
CA THR A 83 15.73 -14.63 -1.74
C THR A 83 16.01 -13.92 -0.43
N GLU A 84 16.97 -14.47 0.33
CA GLU A 84 17.46 -13.88 1.57
C GLU A 84 18.22 -12.58 1.28
N ARG A 85 18.00 -11.59 2.13
CA ARG A 85 18.55 -10.24 1.97
C ARG A 85 19.01 -9.74 3.34
N GLU A 86 20.32 -9.54 3.51
CA GLU A 86 20.92 -9.24 4.82
C GLU A 86 20.34 -7.98 5.48
N CYS A 87 20.08 -6.92 4.68
CA CYS A 87 19.41 -5.68 5.11
C CYS A 87 18.11 -5.94 5.92
N LEU A 88 17.38 -7.01 5.62
CA LEU A 88 16.12 -7.36 6.27
C LEU A 88 16.31 -7.87 7.71
N HIS A 89 17.51 -8.32 8.05
CA HIS A 89 17.92 -8.76 9.38
C HIS A 89 18.51 -7.62 10.20
N GLU A 90 18.88 -6.50 9.55
CA GLU A 90 19.41 -5.33 10.23
C GLU A 90 18.33 -4.52 10.94
N SER A 91 18.46 -4.46 12.27
CA SER A 91 17.49 -3.75 13.12
C SER A 91 17.36 -2.27 12.80
N LYS A 92 18.41 -1.61 12.25
CA LYS A 92 18.38 -0.21 11.83
C LYS A 92 17.50 -0.03 10.59
N PHE A 93 17.64 -0.90 9.60
CA PHE A 93 16.88 -0.85 8.35
C PHE A 93 15.38 -1.00 8.55
N ARG A 94 14.96 -2.00 9.36
CA ARG A 94 13.54 -2.29 9.66
C ARG A 94 13.00 -1.60 10.92
N LYS A 95 13.74 -0.65 11.50
CA LYS A 95 13.29 0.01 12.73
C LYS A 95 12.12 0.93 12.42
N LYS A 96 11.28 1.15 13.44
CA LYS A 96 10.42 2.33 13.47
C LYS A 96 11.29 3.59 13.33
N PRO A 97 11.00 4.49 12.37
CA PRO A 97 11.69 5.76 12.22
C PRO A 97 11.79 6.52 13.54
N SER A 98 12.95 7.13 13.81
CA SER A 98 13.13 7.99 14.98
C SER A 98 12.20 9.21 14.90
N GLN A 99 11.86 9.81 16.04
CA GLN A 99 11.08 11.06 16.04
C GLN A 99 11.85 12.20 15.39
N GLU A 100 13.18 12.19 15.47
CA GLU A 100 14.05 13.14 14.77
C GLU A 100 13.88 13.02 13.26
N LEU A 101 14.02 11.81 12.71
CA LEU A 101 13.80 11.57 11.28
C LEU A 101 12.35 11.88 10.86
N LEU A 102 11.36 11.61 11.71
CA LEU A 102 9.97 11.93 11.41
C LEU A 102 9.67 13.44 11.40
N ASN A 103 10.40 14.23 12.18
CA ASN A 103 10.18 15.67 12.31
C ASN A 103 11.13 16.51 11.46
N ASP A 104 12.15 15.90 10.86
CA ASP A 104 13.09 16.57 9.96
C ASP A 104 12.38 16.96 8.63
N PRO A 105 12.37 18.25 8.26
CA PRO A 105 11.68 18.75 7.07
C PRO A 105 12.30 18.28 5.75
N ASP A 106 13.55 17.85 5.75
CA ASP A 106 14.24 17.31 4.56
C ASP A 106 14.00 15.80 4.40
N THR A 107 13.31 15.16 5.35
CA THR A 107 13.00 13.73 5.26
C THR A 107 11.93 13.48 4.22
N VAL A 108 12.30 12.70 3.20
CA VAL A 108 11.36 12.27 2.16
C VAL A 108 10.78 10.91 2.51
N ARG A 109 9.47 10.78 2.35
CA ARG A 109 8.74 9.52 2.51
C ARG A 109 8.08 9.16 1.21
N PHE A 110 8.25 7.94 0.74
CA PHE A 110 7.55 7.48 -0.46
C PHE A 110 6.85 6.15 -0.22
N ALA A 111 5.74 5.97 -0.91
CA ALA A 111 5.02 4.71 -0.95
C ALA A 111 4.58 4.42 -2.38
N ILE A 112 4.81 3.20 -2.84
CA ILE A 112 4.22 2.72 -4.08
C ILE A 112 2.78 2.33 -3.79
N ILE A 113 1.83 3.01 -4.41
CA ILE A 113 0.40 2.73 -4.30
C ILE A 113 -0.11 2.11 -5.60
N ARG A 114 -1.24 1.41 -5.50
CA ARG A 114 -1.89 0.74 -6.63
C ARG A 114 -3.38 0.84 -6.44
N ASP A 115 -4.11 0.99 -7.56
CA ASP A 115 -5.56 0.97 -7.58
C ASP A 115 -6.09 -0.17 -6.67
N PRO A 116 -7.01 0.13 -5.72
CA PRO A 116 -7.44 -0.84 -4.72
C PRO A 116 -8.03 -2.12 -5.30
N ILE A 117 -8.76 -2.03 -6.42
CA ILE A 117 -9.34 -3.20 -7.08
C ILE A 117 -8.26 -4.02 -7.77
N GLN A 118 -7.31 -3.38 -8.45
CA GLN A 118 -6.15 -4.05 -9.04
C GLN A 118 -5.28 -4.74 -7.98
N ARG A 119 -5.14 -4.12 -6.81
CA ARG A 119 -4.47 -4.68 -5.64
C ARG A 119 -5.18 -5.94 -5.14
N PHE A 120 -6.50 -5.91 -5.02
CA PHE A 120 -7.32 -7.07 -4.68
C PHE A 120 -7.19 -8.22 -5.71
N VAL A 121 -7.27 -7.92 -7.01
CA VAL A 121 -7.10 -8.93 -8.07
C VAL A 121 -5.74 -9.63 -7.93
N SER A 122 -4.67 -8.87 -7.69
CA SER A 122 -3.33 -9.42 -7.46
C SER A 122 -3.24 -10.27 -6.19
N LEU A 123 -3.95 -9.88 -5.12
CA LEU A 123 -4.06 -10.67 -3.90
C LEU A 123 -4.74 -12.01 -4.17
N PHE A 124 -5.92 -11.98 -4.77
CA PHE A 124 -6.76 -13.15 -4.93
C PHE A 124 -6.10 -14.19 -5.84
N LEU A 125 -5.47 -13.76 -6.93
CA LEU A 125 -4.70 -14.65 -7.80
C LEU A 125 -3.54 -15.32 -7.03
N ASP A 126 -2.74 -14.53 -6.31
CA ASP A 126 -1.58 -15.05 -5.59
C ASP A 126 -1.98 -16.00 -4.45
N LYS A 127 -2.89 -15.57 -3.56
CA LYS A 127 -3.17 -16.28 -2.31
C LYS A 127 -4.31 -17.28 -2.41
N CYS A 128 -5.30 -17.04 -3.27
CA CYS A 128 -6.48 -17.89 -3.36
C CYS A 128 -6.39 -18.86 -4.54
N ILE A 129 -5.93 -18.41 -5.72
CA ILE A 129 -5.91 -19.26 -6.91
C ILE A 129 -4.67 -20.13 -6.98
N HIS A 130 -3.48 -19.53 -6.87
CA HIS A 130 -2.21 -20.25 -7.02
C HIS A 130 -1.88 -21.12 -5.81
N THR A 131 -2.14 -20.63 -4.60
CA THR A 131 -1.74 -21.33 -3.38
C THR A 131 -2.91 -22.01 -2.65
N ASP A 132 -4.17 -21.63 -2.94
CA ASP A 132 -5.39 -22.12 -2.25
C ASP A 132 -5.43 -21.85 -0.74
N TYR A 133 -4.72 -20.81 -0.27
CA TYR A 133 -4.60 -20.44 1.14
C TYR A 133 -5.78 -19.61 1.66
N CYS A 134 -6.78 -19.32 0.83
CA CYS A 134 -7.92 -18.50 1.23
C CYS A 134 -9.04 -19.27 1.90
N GLU A 135 -8.93 -20.60 2.07
CA GLU A 135 -9.90 -21.47 2.79
C GLU A 135 -11.36 -21.30 2.34
N CYS A 136 -11.57 -20.87 1.10
CA CYS A 136 -12.87 -20.65 0.50
C CYS A 136 -13.06 -21.53 -0.74
N ASN A 137 -12.24 -22.57 -0.89
CA ASN A 137 -12.22 -23.46 -2.06
C ASN A 137 -12.24 -22.65 -3.38
N LYS A 138 -11.37 -21.63 -3.44
CA LYS A 138 -11.24 -20.65 -4.54
C LYS A 138 -12.48 -19.79 -4.86
N SER A 139 -13.52 -19.81 -4.03
CA SER A 139 -14.70 -18.93 -4.18
C SER A 139 -14.38 -17.49 -3.76
N MET A 140 -14.45 -16.57 -4.72
CA MET A 140 -14.26 -15.13 -4.47
C MET A 140 -15.34 -14.56 -3.56
N LYS A 141 -16.59 -14.95 -3.79
CA LYS A 141 -17.72 -14.51 -2.97
C LYS A 141 -17.56 -14.88 -1.50
N CYS A 142 -17.16 -16.13 -1.22
CA CYS A 142 -16.84 -16.57 0.14
C CYS A 142 -15.72 -15.74 0.76
N TYR A 143 -14.63 -15.52 0.00
CA TYR A 143 -13.45 -14.83 0.52
C TYR A 143 -13.73 -13.35 0.83
N VAL A 144 -14.37 -12.63 -0.08
CA VAL A 144 -14.71 -11.21 0.08
C VAL A 144 -15.72 -11.02 1.23
N ASP A 145 -16.73 -11.89 1.33
CA ASP A 145 -17.70 -11.86 2.42
C ASP A 145 -17.02 -12.05 3.80
N ARG A 146 -16.17 -13.07 3.91
CA ARG A 146 -15.42 -13.35 5.14
C ARG A 146 -14.54 -12.16 5.52
N MET A 147 -13.76 -11.64 4.58
CA MET A 147 -12.84 -10.54 4.86
C MET A 147 -13.56 -9.22 5.15
N TYR A 148 -14.69 -8.93 4.51
CA TYR A 148 -15.54 -7.77 4.85
C TYR A 148 -15.95 -7.83 6.33
N ASN A 149 -16.48 -8.98 6.77
CA ASN A 149 -16.91 -9.17 8.15
C ASN A 149 -15.73 -9.07 9.14
N THR A 150 -14.57 -9.63 8.80
CA THR A 150 -13.34 -9.50 9.60
C THR A 150 -12.92 -8.03 9.75
N LEU A 151 -12.79 -7.28 8.65
CA LEU A 151 -12.40 -5.87 8.68
C LEU A 151 -13.41 -5.01 9.44
N LYS A 152 -14.71 -5.30 9.29
CA LYS A 152 -15.78 -4.61 10.00
C LYS A 152 -15.71 -4.84 11.50
N ASN A 153 -15.44 -6.06 11.94
CA ASN A 153 -15.28 -6.35 13.36
C ASN A 153 -14.05 -5.66 13.96
N ILE A 154 -12.97 -5.54 13.17
CA ILE A 154 -11.78 -4.77 13.53
C ILE A 154 -12.12 -3.28 13.66
N SER A 155 -12.83 -2.70 12.68
CA SER A 155 -13.22 -1.27 12.72
C SER A 155 -14.16 -0.93 13.88
N ASP A 156 -15.01 -1.89 14.28
CA ASP A 156 -16.00 -1.69 15.34
C ASP A 156 -15.43 -1.96 16.75
N TYR A 157 -14.13 -2.24 16.88
CA TYR A 157 -13.47 -2.59 18.15
C TYR A 157 -14.08 -3.81 18.87
N ARG A 158 -14.81 -4.68 18.15
CA ARG A 158 -15.55 -5.80 18.76
C ARG A 158 -14.66 -6.99 19.09
N HIS A 159 -13.47 -7.09 18.50
CA HIS A 159 -12.53 -8.19 18.73
C HIS A 159 -11.10 -7.71 19.05
N PRO A 160 -10.34 -8.47 19.86
CA PRO A 160 -8.92 -8.21 20.05
C PRO A 160 -8.17 -8.28 18.71
N LEU A 161 -7.15 -7.44 18.51
CA LEU A 161 -6.24 -7.42 17.34
C LEU A 161 -5.55 -8.76 17.00
N LYS A 162 -5.81 -9.81 17.79
CA LYS A 162 -5.34 -11.18 17.60
C LYS A 162 -5.88 -11.83 16.30
N GLU A 163 -6.91 -11.25 15.68
CA GLU A 163 -7.45 -11.66 14.37
C GLU A 163 -6.85 -10.89 13.18
N PHE A 164 -5.96 -9.91 13.40
CA PHE A 164 -5.26 -9.21 12.31
C PHE A 164 -4.09 -10.06 11.81
N ASP A 165 -4.43 -11.16 11.14
CA ASP A 165 -3.45 -12.05 10.54
C ASP A 165 -2.86 -11.48 9.24
N MET A 166 -1.87 -12.20 8.69
CA MET A 166 -1.20 -11.81 7.45
C MET A 166 -2.20 -11.65 6.28
N TYR A 167 -3.30 -12.43 6.25
CA TYR A 167 -4.27 -12.39 5.15
C TYR A 167 -5.12 -11.13 5.19
N THR A 168 -5.60 -10.82 6.39
CA THR A 168 -6.35 -9.60 6.68
C THR A 168 -5.52 -8.37 6.35
N PHE A 169 -4.22 -8.38 6.69
CA PHE A 169 -3.30 -7.31 6.31
C PHE A 169 -3.18 -7.11 4.80
N HIS A 170 -3.06 -8.20 4.01
CA HIS A 170 -2.95 -8.06 2.56
C HIS A 170 -4.24 -7.49 1.95
N PHE A 171 -5.40 -7.79 2.54
CA PHE A 171 -6.72 -7.41 2.05
C PHE A 171 -7.19 -6.03 2.53
N ALA A 172 -6.74 -5.57 3.70
CA ALA A 172 -7.13 -4.31 4.34
C ALA A 172 -6.90 -3.06 3.45
N PRO A 173 -7.68 -1.97 3.59
CA PRO A 173 -7.52 -0.75 2.78
C PRO A 173 -6.09 -0.19 2.79
N LEU A 174 -5.66 0.46 1.69
CA LEU A 174 -4.34 1.11 1.62
C LEU A 174 -4.20 2.21 2.68
N SER A 175 -5.29 2.94 2.95
CA SER A 175 -5.38 3.99 3.96
C SER A 175 -5.07 3.50 5.37
N TRP A 176 -5.20 2.20 5.64
CA TRP A 176 -4.84 1.61 6.92
C TRP A 176 -3.34 1.35 7.04
N MET A 177 -2.54 1.63 6.01
CA MET A 177 -1.10 1.34 5.97
C MET A 177 -0.27 2.60 6.18
N CYS A 178 1.04 2.42 6.44
CA CYS A 178 2.06 3.48 6.44
C CYS A 178 1.78 4.67 7.38
N ASN A 179 0.81 4.55 8.29
CA ASN A 179 0.35 5.65 9.14
C ASN A 179 -0.13 6.88 8.33
N PHE A 180 -0.76 6.63 7.17
CA PHE A 180 -1.30 7.69 6.31
C PHE A 180 -2.31 8.59 7.02
N GLU A 181 -3.06 8.07 8.00
CA GLU A 181 -4.05 8.84 8.78
C GLU A 181 -3.47 10.11 9.45
N LYS A 182 -2.15 10.16 9.74
CA LYS A 182 -1.53 11.26 10.49
C LYS A 182 -0.81 12.28 9.61
N ASP A 183 -0.19 11.80 8.55
CA ASP A 183 0.82 12.56 7.80
C ASP A 183 0.74 12.30 6.30
N LEU A 184 -0.44 11.99 5.75
CA LEU A 184 -0.62 11.67 4.32
C LEU A 184 0.05 12.70 3.41
N GLU A 185 -0.07 14.00 3.71
CA GLU A 185 0.53 15.08 2.91
C GLU A 185 2.06 15.05 2.85
N LYS A 186 2.72 14.30 3.74
CA LYS A 186 4.18 14.18 3.78
C LYS A 186 4.69 12.99 2.97
N TRP A 187 3.82 12.26 2.27
CA TRP A 187 4.17 11.10 1.46
C TRP A 187 4.13 11.44 -0.03
N ASP A 188 5.23 11.14 -0.71
CA ASP A 188 5.27 11.00 -2.16
C ASP A 188 4.61 9.68 -2.56
N LEU A 189 3.40 9.78 -3.11
CA LEU A 189 2.62 8.64 -3.56
C LEU A 189 2.96 8.31 -5.02
N LEU A 190 3.51 7.11 -5.23
CA LEU A 190 3.93 6.62 -6.53
C LEU A 190 2.88 5.65 -7.06
N GLU A 191 1.94 6.12 -7.86
CA GLU A 191 0.89 5.29 -8.45
C GLU A 191 1.48 4.36 -9.51
N MET A 192 1.46 3.06 -9.23
CA MET A 192 2.05 2.06 -10.09
C MET A 192 0.97 1.25 -10.79
N GLY A 193 0.78 1.56 -12.07
CA GLY A 193 -0.20 0.90 -12.91
C GLY A 193 0.22 -0.48 -13.40
N SER A 194 -0.66 -1.05 -14.19
CA SER A 194 -0.51 -2.40 -14.73
C SER A 194 0.32 -2.41 -16.01
N ASP A 195 0.27 -1.35 -16.82
CA ASP A 195 1.07 -1.22 -18.04
C ASP A 195 2.29 -0.29 -17.88
N LEU A 196 3.19 -0.32 -18.87
CA LEU A 196 4.46 0.40 -18.82
C LEU A 196 4.29 1.92 -18.81
N GLU A 197 3.30 2.45 -19.53
CA GLU A 197 3.07 3.90 -19.63
C GLU A 197 2.54 4.44 -18.30
N GLU A 198 1.66 3.70 -17.64
CA GLU A 198 1.16 4.03 -16.30
C GLU A 198 2.27 4.02 -15.23
N ARG A 199 3.35 3.24 -15.42
CA ARG A 199 4.45 3.16 -14.44
C ARG A 199 5.50 4.24 -14.63
N LYS A 200 5.67 4.75 -15.84
CA LYS A 200 6.78 5.64 -16.24
C LYS A 200 6.86 6.91 -15.40
N SER A 201 5.72 7.58 -15.16
CA SER A 201 5.67 8.81 -14.36
C SER A 201 6.11 8.58 -12.92
N SER A 202 5.67 7.48 -12.31
CA SER A 202 6.02 7.09 -10.94
C SER A 202 7.49 6.65 -10.81
N ILE A 203 8.03 5.96 -11.80
CA ILE A 203 9.46 5.61 -11.85
C ILE A 203 10.31 6.89 -11.95
N MET A 204 9.95 7.81 -12.84
CA MET A 204 10.62 9.11 -12.96
C MET A 204 10.51 9.95 -11.68
N HIS A 205 9.36 9.90 -11.00
CA HIS A 205 9.18 10.62 -9.74
C HIS A 205 10.10 10.04 -8.65
N LEU A 206 10.17 8.71 -8.53
CA LEU A 206 11.10 8.06 -7.61
C LEU A 206 12.55 8.42 -7.91
N THR A 207 12.99 8.37 -9.17
CA THR A 207 14.38 8.70 -9.51
C THR A 207 14.71 10.16 -9.21
N SER A 208 13.75 11.07 -9.40
CA SER A 208 13.89 12.47 -8.98
C SER A 208 14.04 12.59 -7.46
N ILE A 209 13.23 11.88 -6.67
CA ILE A 209 13.37 11.81 -5.22
C ILE A 209 14.77 11.34 -4.83
N LEU A 210 15.24 10.24 -5.41
CA LEU A 210 16.55 9.66 -5.07
C LEU A 210 17.71 10.61 -5.43
N LYS A 211 17.67 11.27 -6.60
CA LYS A 211 18.68 12.28 -6.97
C LYS A 211 18.69 13.45 -5.99
N ARG A 212 17.51 13.93 -5.55
CA ARG A 212 17.40 15.02 -4.56
C ARG A 212 17.94 14.63 -3.18
N GLN A 213 17.76 13.38 -2.76
CA GLN A 213 18.31 12.88 -1.50
C GLN A 213 19.82 12.58 -1.56
N GLY A 214 20.48 12.82 -2.70
CA GLY A 214 21.94 12.76 -2.81
C GLY A 214 22.51 11.39 -3.22
N PHE A 215 21.68 10.45 -3.67
CA PHE A 215 22.17 9.17 -4.20
C PHE A 215 22.93 9.36 -5.51
N ASN A 216 23.95 8.53 -5.74
CA ASN A 216 24.78 8.56 -6.95
C ASN A 216 23.93 8.37 -8.22
N GLU A 217 24.19 9.18 -9.26
CA GLU A 217 23.45 9.12 -10.52
C GLU A 217 23.48 7.73 -11.16
N THR A 218 24.63 7.04 -11.11
CA THR A 218 24.78 5.68 -11.68
C THR A 218 23.89 4.67 -10.96
N LEU A 219 23.77 4.80 -9.64
CA LEU A 219 22.89 3.95 -8.83
C LEU A 219 21.42 4.23 -9.14
N VAL A 220 21.04 5.51 -9.26
CA VAL A 220 19.67 5.90 -9.58
C VAL A 220 19.28 5.47 -11.00
N ASP A 221 20.17 5.61 -11.97
CA ASP A 221 19.94 5.20 -13.35
C ASP A 221 19.80 3.66 -13.46
N ARG A 222 20.56 2.90 -12.66
CA ARG A 222 20.33 1.45 -12.53
C ARG A 222 18.93 1.13 -11.99
N ILE A 223 18.49 1.81 -10.92
CA ILE A 223 17.13 1.60 -10.36
C ILE A 223 16.07 1.93 -11.41
N HIS A 224 16.24 3.02 -12.15
CA HIS A 224 15.36 3.39 -13.26
C HIS A 224 15.25 2.26 -14.28
N ASP A 225 16.37 1.77 -14.79
CA ASP A 225 16.41 0.78 -15.87
C ASP A 225 15.87 -0.58 -15.41
N ASP A 226 16.18 -1.00 -14.19
CA ASP A 226 15.64 -2.23 -13.60
C ASP A 226 14.12 -2.14 -13.40
N MET A 227 13.60 -0.99 -12.98
CA MET A 227 12.15 -0.77 -12.85
C MET A 227 11.42 -0.69 -14.20
N MET A 228 12.06 -0.14 -15.24
CA MET A 228 11.50 -0.03 -16.59
C MET A 228 11.53 -1.36 -17.35
N SER A 229 12.54 -2.20 -17.11
CA SER A 229 12.71 -3.51 -17.77
C SER A 229 11.91 -4.63 -17.11
N GLY A 230 11.53 -4.47 -15.83
CA GLY A 230 10.86 -5.50 -15.03
C GLY A 230 9.40 -5.73 -15.41
N GLU A 231 9.13 -6.77 -16.21
CA GLU A 231 7.91 -7.56 -16.00
C GLU A 231 8.17 -8.48 -14.80
N THR A 232 7.60 -8.17 -13.64
CA THR A 232 7.74 -9.04 -12.46
C THR A 232 7.28 -10.45 -12.81
N THR A 233 7.89 -11.50 -12.23
CA THR A 233 7.50 -12.92 -12.42
C THR A 233 6.01 -13.20 -12.10
N HIS A 234 5.34 -12.29 -11.37
CA HIS A 234 3.91 -12.32 -11.08
C HIS A 234 3.04 -11.52 -12.07
N SER A 235 3.61 -11.04 -13.18
CA SER A 235 2.94 -10.34 -14.28
C SER A 235 1.99 -11.30 -14.97
N THR A 236 0.80 -11.43 -14.38
CA THR A 236 -0.28 -12.30 -14.84
C THR A 236 -1.30 -11.52 -15.67
N HIS A 237 -0.93 -10.34 -16.17
CA HIS A 237 -1.83 -9.38 -16.85
C HIS A 237 -2.64 -9.97 -18.01
N LYS A 238 -2.22 -11.13 -18.55
CA LYS A 238 -2.89 -11.83 -19.66
C LYS A 238 -3.33 -13.26 -19.33
N SER A 239 -3.27 -13.71 -18.08
CA SER A 239 -3.68 -15.08 -17.74
C SER A 239 -5.21 -15.22 -17.78
N SER A 240 -5.71 -16.38 -18.20
CA SER A 240 -7.15 -16.69 -18.21
C SER A 240 -7.77 -16.54 -16.81
N HIS A 241 -7.03 -16.93 -15.77
CA HIS A 241 -7.43 -16.76 -14.38
C HIS A 241 -7.62 -15.29 -14.01
N ARG A 242 -6.74 -14.40 -14.47
CA ARG A 242 -6.88 -12.97 -14.20
C ARG A 242 -8.11 -12.39 -14.87
N LEU A 243 -8.33 -12.70 -16.14
CA LEU A 243 -9.52 -12.23 -16.87
C LEU A 243 -10.81 -12.68 -16.18
N GLU A 244 -10.84 -13.92 -15.67
CA GLU A 244 -12.00 -14.43 -14.94
C GLU A 244 -12.18 -13.75 -13.57
N VAL A 245 -11.10 -13.48 -12.84
CA VAL A 245 -11.14 -12.75 -11.57
C VAL A 245 -11.62 -11.32 -11.77
N GLU A 246 -11.08 -10.61 -12.77
CA GLU A 246 -11.52 -9.25 -13.13
C GLU A 246 -12.98 -9.24 -13.59
N ARG A 247 -13.42 -10.27 -14.33
CA ARG A 247 -14.81 -10.45 -14.73
C ARG A 247 -15.73 -10.61 -13.52
N GLN A 248 -15.38 -11.46 -12.55
CA GLN A 248 -16.18 -11.63 -11.33
C GLN A 248 -16.30 -10.34 -10.52
N VAL A 249 -15.20 -9.60 -10.35
CA VAL A 249 -15.22 -8.29 -9.68
C VAL A 249 -16.14 -7.30 -10.42
N ARG A 250 -16.08 -7.30 -11.76
CA ARG A 250 -16.89 -6.38 -12.57
C ARG A 250 -18.36 -6.78 -12.64
N GLU A 251 -18.69 -8.07 -12.67
CA GLU A 251 -20.03 -8.56 -13.04
C GLU A 251 -20.87 -9.07 -11.87
N ASP A 252 -20.26 -9.54 -10.77
CA ASP A 252 -21.00 -9.95 -9.58
C ASP A 252 -21.31 -8.73 -8.69
N PRO A 253 -22.57 -8.28 -8.59
CA PRO A 253 -22.92 -7.07 -7.87
C PRO A 253 -22.69 -7.19 -6.35
N TYR A 254 -22.70 -8.40 -5.79
CA TYR A 254 -22.45 -8.61 -4.37
C TYR A 254 -20.97 -8.43 -4.04
N ILE A 255 -20.09 -9.07 -4.82
CA ILE A 255 -18.63 -8.94 -4.69
C ILE A 255 -18.24 -7.47 -4.88
N ARG A 256 -18.75 -6.86 -5.96
CA ARG A 256 -18.43 -5.48 -6.32
C ARG A 256 -18.84 -4.49 -5.24
N ASP A 257 -20.05 -4.60 -4.69
CA ASP A 257 -20.51 -3.71 -3.62
C ASP A 257 -19.66 -3.82 -2.36
N LEU A 258 -19.28 -5.03 -1.93
CA LEU A 258 -18.42 -5.21 -0.77
C LEU A 258 -17.02 -4.63 -0.99
N LEU A 259 -16.40 -4.87 -2.15
CA LEU A 259 -15.09 -4.29 -2.47
C LEU A 259 -15.14 -2.77 -2.52
N HIS A 260 -16.20 -2.19 -3.07
CA HIS A 260 -16.42 -0.75 -3.04
C HIS A 260 -16.53 -0.23 -1.61
N LYS A 261 -17.32 -0.85 -0.72
CA LYS A 261 -17.39 -0.46 0.70
C LYS A 261 -16.04 -0.49 1.39
N ILE A 262 -15.26 -1.56 1.17
CA ILE A 262 -13.96 -1.76 1.81
C ILE A 262 -12.98 -0.67 1.37
N TYR A 263 -12.88 -0.42 0.06
CA TYR A 263 -11.85 0.45 -0.50
C TYR A 263 -12.31 1.88 -0.78
N PHE A 264 -13.57 2.24 -0.50
CA PHE A 264 -14.11 3.54 -0.86
C PHE A 264 -13.23 4.72 -0.40
N PHE A 265 -12.71 4.65 0.82
CA PHE A 265 -11.86 5.72 1.34
C PHE A 265 -10.51 5.84 0.66
N ASP A 266 -9.96 4.72 0.20
CA ASP A 266 -8.73 4.76 -0.59
C ASP A 266 -8.95 5.62 -1.84
N TYR A 267 -10.14 5.55 -2.46
CA TYR A 267 -10.52 6.42 -3.58
C TYR A 267 -10.87 7.86 -3.20
N LEU A 268 -11.04 8.16 -1.91
CA LEU A 268 -11.27 9.53 -1.43
C LEU A 268 -9.97 10.26 -1.11
N ILE A 269 -8.98 9.56 -0.55
CA ILE A 269 -7.74 10.19 -0.06
C ILE A 269 -6.55 10.05 -1.00
N PHE A 270 -6.57 9.05 -1.90
CA PHE A 270 -5.51 8.85 -2.88
C PHE A 270 -5.98 9.31 -4.27
N PRO A 271 -5.05 9.63 -5.21
CA PRO A 271 -5.38 10.19 -6.51
C PRO A 271 -6.00 9.20 -7.51
N PHE A 272 -6.74 8.19 -7.03
CA PHE A 272 -7.38 7.19 -7.89
C PHE A 272 -8.67 7.71 -8.51
N LYS A 273 -8.93 7.32 -9.76
CA LYS A 273 -10.19 7.63 -10.43
C LYS A 273 -11.33 6.79 -9.85
N ARG A 274 -12.51 7.41 -9.72
CA ARG A 274 -13.73 6.76 -9.21
C ARG A 274 -14.69 6.30 -10.31
N ASP A 275 -14.38 6.58 -11.57
CA ASP A 275 -15.26 6.34 -12.72
C ASP A 275 -15.66 4.85 -12.89
N SER A 276 -14.84 3.94 -12.36
CA SER A 276 -15.05 2.50 -12.39
C SER A 276 -15.97 1.97 -11.27
N LEU A 277 -16.26 2.78 -10.25
CA LEU A 277 -17.07 2.37 -9.10
C LEU A 277 -18.57 2.40 -9.42
N ASP A 278 -19.41 1.74 -8.62
CA ASP A 278 -20.86 1.88 -8.78
C ASP A 278 -21.29 3.33 -8.50
N GLN A 279 -22.33 3.80 -9.17
CA GLN A 279 -22.76 5.21 -9.17
C GLN A 279 -22.85 5.84 -7.77
N LYS A 280 -23.30 5.09 -6.75
CA LYS A 280 -23.40 5.60 -5.36
C LYS A 280 -22.04 5.94 -4.72
N TYR A 281 -20.95 5.32 -5.17
CA TYR A 281 -19.57 5.59 -4.73
C TYR A 281 -18.84 6.62 -5.62
N GLN A 282 -19.47 7.12 -6.69
CA GLN A 282 -18.88 8.18 -7.53
C GLN A 282 -19.22 9.59 -7.03
N THR A 283 -19.99 9.71 -5.95
CA THR A 283 -20.56 10.98 -5.52
C THR A 283 -19.55 11.89 -4.81
N ASN A 284 -19.74 13.20 -4.95
CA ASN A 284 -18.94 14.23 -4.28
C ASN A 284 -19.50 14.64 -2.91
N PHE A 285 -20.44 13.87 -2.34
CA PHE A 285 -20.97 14.16 -0.99
C PHE A 285 -19.90 14.07 0.11
N TRP A 286 -18.72 13.55 -0.23
CA TRP A 286 -17.57 13.36 0.66
C TRP A 286 -16.41 14.26 0.20
N GLU A 287 -16.53 15.56 0.39
CA GLU A 287 -15.38 16.47 0.27
C GLU A 287 -14.52 16.37 1.53
N VAL A 288 -13.22 16.13 1.36
CA VAL A 288 -12.23 16.31 2.43
C VAL A 288 -12.29 17.79 2.82
N PRO A 289 -12.46 18.16 4.10
CA PRO A 289 -12.56 19.55 4.50
C PRO A 289 -11.37 20.34 3.95
N GLU A 290 -11.63 21.42 3.21
CA GLU A 290 -10.57 22.30 2.70
C GLU A 290 -9.74 22.81 3.87
N LYS A 291 -8.40 22.75 3.74
CA LYS A 291 -7.47 23.35 4.71
C LYS A 291 -7.76 24.85 4.76
N SER A 292 -8.30 25.32 5.89
CA SER A 292 -8.28 26.74 6.21
C SER A 292 -6.82 27.19 6.28
N ILE A 293 -6.42 28.02 5.32
CA ILE A 293 -5.12 28.69 5.22
C ILE A 293 -4.85 29.53 6.46
#